data_AF-A0A9P7KMG3-F1
#
_entry.id   AF-A0A9P7KMG3-F1
#
_cell.length_a   1.000
_cell.length_b   1.000
_cell.length_c   1.000
_cell.angle_alpha   90.00
_cell.angle_beta   90.00
_cell.angle_gamma   90.00
#
_symmetry.space_group_name_H-M   'P 1'
#
loop_
_entity.id
_entity.type
_entity.pdbx_description
1 polymer ?
#
loop_
_entity_poly.entity_id
_entity_poly.type
_entity_poly.pdbx_seq_one_letter_code
_entity_poly.pdbx_strand_id
1 'polypeptide(L)'
;MHCPIPEKVDLHNTTILNTTHYDVGAHNVSGVLNELAFYEFQASVAYGTNDTLNFALWLPAANSYSSRFMAVGNGGFAGAIGFEDMIFELNNGMGLAVAGSDAGNRASENKGGMGAPALTEAFYSRKLEYSYYRGCSAGGAQGFSLAEFYPDLFDGVIAGGPVNWFTGNMLSFLHGAQQANTSNPFLSQDVLDFVQASVIQACDLNDGVEDKVIENPLACDFDISSLACADTSASEDALCLTPDQLAAIAAIYRGPYRSDSPKVNIYPGLTLGSEAGWSLPQVSGALSNAFTVPMLQNLIYNNLSYDPTTFKWGSDVDVLEEQAGSLINAVSPNLSKFRKSGGKMIVFAGWADPNITPEGTLQHVKALTEGSLGKGDHDCRERLREAGHDTRRGALRCKHC
;
A
#
# COMPACT_ATOMS: atom_id res chain seq x y z
N MET A 1 -31.05 25.54 -3.19
CA MET A 1 -29.61 25.51 -2.85
C MET A 1 -28.85 25.86 -4.13
N HIS A 2 -27.98 26.87 -4.12
CA HIS A 2 -27.26 27.33 -5.30
C HIS A 2 -25.95 26.51 -5.42
N CYS A 3 -25.70 25.92 -6.59
CA CYS A 3 -24.46 25.19 -6.84
C CYS A 3 -23.27 26.17 -6.72
N PRO A 4 -22.23 25.87 -5.93
CA PRO A 4 -21.14 26.80 -5.65
C PRO A 4 -20.11 26.95 -6.78
N ILE A 5 -20.40 26.49 -8.00
CA ILE A 5 -19.51 26.71 -9.15
C ILE A 5 -19.76 28.12 -9.73
N PRO A 6 -18.81 29.07 -9.64
CA PRO A 6 -18.92 30.34 -10.32
C PRO A 6 -18.73 30.17 -11.83
N GLU A 7 -19.36 31.06 -12.62
CA GLU A 7 -19.33 31.05 -14.10
C GLU A 7 -17.93 31.20 -14.75
N LYS A 8 -16.85 31.36 -13.96
CA LYS A 8 -15.47 31.51 -14.45
C LYS A 8 -14.51 30.64 -13.64
N VAL A 9 -14.53 29.33 -13.88
CA VAL A 9 -13.48 28.41 -13.44
C VAL A 9 -12.64 28.07 -14.66
N ASP A 10 -11.32 28.25 -14.59
CA ASP A 10 -10.39 27.67 -15.57
C ASP A 10 -10.36 26.17 -15.32
N LEU A 11 -10.83 25.39 -16.29
CA LEU A 11 -11.03 23.96 -16.15
C LEU A 11 -9.82 23.14 -16.62
N HIS A 12 -8.73 23.74 -17.10
CA HIS A 12 -7.50 23.04 -17.52
C HIS A 12 -7.75 21.70 -18.26
N ASN A 13 -8.50 21.73 -19.37
CA ASN A 13 -8.92 20.54 -20.15
C ASN A 13 -9.88 19.56 -19.44
N THR A 14 -10.53 19.96 -18.36
CA THR A 14 -11.57 19.18 -17.68
C THR A 14 -12.92 19.31 -18.37
N THR A 15 -13.58 18.19 -18.60
CA THR A 15 -14.97 18.11 -19.07
C THR A 15 -15.87 17.63 -17.94
N ILE A 16 -16.87 18.42 -17.54
CA ILE A 16 -17.90 17.98 -16.59
C ILE A 16 -18.88 17.05 -17.33
N LEU A 17 -19.00 15.81 -16.86
CA LEU A 17 -19.85 14.78 -17.43
C LEU A 17 -21.26 14.81 -16.81
N ASN A 18 -21.33 14.96 -15.49
CA ASN A 18 -22.58 15.00 -14.75
C ASN A 18 -22.44 15.86 -13.48
N THR A 19 -23.56 16.41 -13.02
CA THR A 19 -23.67 17.09 -11.74
C THR A 19 -24.97 16.68 -11.06
N THR A 20 -24.86 16.10 -9.87
CA THR A 20 -26.03 15.61 -9.11
C THR A 20 -25.98 16.15 -7.68
N HIS A 21 -27.13 16.59 -7.17
CA HIS A 21 -27.28 16.97 -5.77
C HIS A 21 -27.86 15.81 -4.96
N TYR A 22 -27.27 15.52 -3.81
CA TYR A 22 -27.76 14.53 -2.86
C TYR A 22 -28.08 15.21 -1.53
N ASP A 23 -29.33 15.07 -1.08
CA ASP A 23 -29.72 15.40 0.29
C ASP A 23 -29.08 14.41 1.28
N VAL A 24 -29.10 14.76 2.58
CA VAL A 24 -28.64 13.86 3.65
C VAL A 24 -29.39 12.52 3.56
N GLY A 25 -28.65 11.42 3.56
CA GLY A 25 -29.19 10.05 3.48
C GLY A 25 -29.69 9.62 2.10
N ALA A 26 -29.47 10.41 1.05
CA ALA A 26 -29.99 10.12 -0.30
C ALA A 26 -29.02 9.32 -1.19
N HIS A 27 -27.74 9.27 -0.86
CA HIS A 27 -26.71 8.53 -1.59
C HIS A 27 -26.22 7.35 -0.76
N ASN A 28 -26.22 6.15 -1.36
CA ASN A 28 -25.78 4.91 -0.71
C ASN A 28 -24.57 4.35 -1.46
N VAL A 29 -23.45 4.22 -0.75
CA VAL A 29 -22.26 3.50 -1.23
C VAL A 29 -22.03 2.30 -0.33
N SER A 30 -22.19 1.11 -0.89
CA SER A 30 -21.94 -0.18 -0.20
C SER A 30 -22.62 -0.31 1.17
N GLY A 31 -23.83 0.24 1.32
CA GLY A 31 -24.61 0.21 2.56
C GLY A 31 -24.38 1.41 3.49
N VAL A 32 -23.44 2.29 3.18
CA VAL A 32 -23.18 3.53 3.94
C VAL A 32 -23.92 4.68 3.27
N LEU A 33 -24.70 5.42 4.05
CA LEU A 33 -25.42 6.60 3.60
C LEU A 33 -24.62 7.87 3.86
N ASN A 34 -24.75 8.88 2.99
CA ASN A 34 -24.11 10.18 3.20
C ASN A 34 -24.73 10.93 4.39
N GLU A 35 -23.89 11.43 5.29
CA GLU A 35 -24.31 12.21 6.48
C GLU A 35 -24.43 13.72 6.20
N LEU A 36 -23.83 14.18 5.10
CA LEU A 36 -23.89 15.56 4.63
C LEU A 36 -24.60 15.64 3.29
N ALA A 37 -25.39 16.69 3.07
CA ALA A 37 -25.84 17.04 1.73
C ALA A 37 -24.64 17.54 0.90
N PHE A 38 -24.54 17.10 -0.35
CA PHE A 38 -23.40 17.43 -1.22
C PHE A 38 -23.81 17.48 -2.70
N TYR A 39 -22.95 18.13 -3.50
CA TYR A 39 -22.98 18.06 -4.94
C TYR A 39 -21.90 17.09 -5.42
N GLU A 40 -22.30 16.07 -6.17
CA GLU A 40 -21.38 15.24 -6.95
C GLU A 40 -21.13 15.88 -8.30
N PHE A 41 -19.86 16.01 -8.65
CA PHE A 41 -19.39 16.32 -10.00
C PHE A 41 -18.65 15.11 -10.53
N GLN A 42 -19.14 14.53 -11.61
CA GLN A 42 -18.40 13.54 -12.38
C GLN A 42 -17.75 14.26 -13.55
N ALA A 43 -16.45 14.08 -13.73
CA ALA A 43 -15.68 14.83 -14.71
C ALA A 43 -14.56 13.97 -15.30
N SER A 44 -14.01 14.42 -16.41
CA SER A 44 -12.87 13.79 -17.06
C SER A 44 -11.81 14.80 -17.46
N VAL A 45 -10.55 14.39 -17.41
CA VAL A 45 -9.40 15.15 -17.90
C VAL A 45 -8.68 14.31 -18.95
N ALA A 46 -8.55 14.84 -20.16
CA ALA A 46 -7.74 14.21 -21.19
C ALA A 46 -6.24 14.48 -20.92
N TYR A 47 -5.42 13.44 -21.03
CA TYR A 47 -3.97 13.56 -20.92
C TYR A 47 -3.27 12.67 -21.97
N GLY A 48 -2.00 12.96 -22.25
CA GLY A 48 -1.27 12.23 -23.28
C GLY A 48 -1.90 12.37 -24.67
N THR A 49 -1.94 11.27 -25.42
CA THR A 49 -2.45 11.28 -26.81
C THR A 49 -3.88 10.75 -26.92
N ASN A 50 -4.25 9.77 -26.09
CA ASN A 50 -5.57 9.11 -26.11
C ASN A 50 -6.04 8.69 -24.71
N ASP A 51 -5.44 9.22 -23.65
CA ASP A 51 -5.70 8.78 -22.29
C ASP A 51 -6.65 9.76 -21.59
N THR A 52 -7.43 9.25 -20.64
CA THR A 52 -8.42 10.07 -19.93
C THR A 52 -8.51 9.60 -18.49
N LEU A 53 -8.38 10.56 -17.57
CA LEU A 53 -8.68 10.37 -16.16
C LEU A 53 -10.13 10.73 -15.91
N ASN A 54 -10.91 9.80 -15.37
CA ASN A 54 -12.24 10.13 -14.84
C ASN A 54 -12.14 10.30 -13.33
N PHE A 55 -12.83 11.31 -12.80
CA PHE A 55 -12.86 11.58 -11.38
C PHE A 55 -14.23 12.02 -10.92
N ALA A 56 -14.49 11.78 -9.63
CA ALA A 56 -15.63 12.30 -8.92
C ALA A 56 -15.16 13.29 -7.86
N LEU A 57 -15.90 14.38 -7.73
CA LEU A 57 -15.74 15.36 -6.67
C LEU A 57 -17.06 15.49 -5.91
N TRP A 58 -17.03 15.26 -4.61
CA TRP A 58 -18.13 15.48 -3.69
C TRP A 58 -17.87 16.75 -2.89
N LEU A 59 -18.68 17.77 -3.13
CA LEU A 59 -18.58 19.07 -2.47
C LEU A 59 -19.75 19.24 -1.50
N PRO A 60 -19.51 19.23 -0.18
CA PRO A 60 -20.56 19.48 0.80
C PRO A 60 -21.28 20.81 0.55
N ALA A 61 -22.54 20.86 0.98
CA ALA A 61 -23.29 22.11 1.00
C ALA A 61 -22.52 23.20 1.79
N ALA A 62 -22.68 24.46 1.36
CA ALA A 62 -21.86 25.58 1.83
C ALA A 62 -21.88 25.80 3.35
N ASN A 63 -22.95 25.39 4.04
CA ASN A 63 -23.10 25.47 5.49
C ASN A 63 -22.32 24.38 6.25
N SER A 64 -21.95 23.29 5.58
CA SER A 64 -21.18 22.18 6.16
C SER A 64 -19.74 22.12 5.66
N TYR A 65 -19.40 22.87 4.60
CA TYR A 65 -18.07 22.83 4.00
C TYR A 65 -17.01 23.61 4.81
N SER A 66 -15.95 22.92 5.23
CA SER A 66 -14.88 23.49 6.06
C SER A 66 -13.76 24.17 5.27
N SER A 67 -13.89 24.31 3.95
CA SER A 67 -12.81 24.80 3.07
C SER A 67 -11.56 23.89 3.07
N ARG A 68 -11.73 22.61 3.41
CA ARG A 68 -10.67 21.60 3.40
C ARG A 68 -10.97 20.51 2.38
N PHE A 69 -9.94 19.97 1.78
CA PHE A 69 -10.04 18.98 0.72
C PHE A 69 -9.37 17.66 1.11
N MET A 70 -9.96 16.53 0.69
CA MET A 70 -9.39 15.20 0.79
C MET A 70 -9.41 14.52 -0.58
N ALA A 71 -8.25 14.17 -1.11
CA ALA A 71 -8.15 13.21 -2.20
C ALA A 71 -7.99 11.81 -1.62
N VAL A 72 -8.76 10.85 -2.11
CA VAL A 72 -8.58 9.43 -1.79
C VAL A 72 -7.81 8.73 -2.90
N GLY A 73 -6.93 7.83 -2.49
CA GLY A 73 -6.16 6.98 -3.38
C GLY A 73 -6.93 5.79 -3.92
N ASN A 74 -6.19 4.85 -4.49
CA ASN A 74 -6.75 3.60 -5.00
C ASN A 74 -5.97 2.37 -4.53
N GLY A 75 -6.48 1.16 -4.83
CA GLY A 75 -5.82 -0.11 -4.53
C GLY A 75 -5.39 -0.88 -5.79
N GLY A 76 -4.43 -1.80 -5.63
CA GLY A 76 -3.94 -2.66 -6.70
C GLY A 76 -3.31 -1.86 -7.82
N PHE A 77 -3.57 -2.19 -9.08
CA PHE A 77 -3.29 -1.21 -10.11
C PHE A 77 -4.35 -0.05 -9.99
N ALA A 78 -5.67 -0.20 -9.74
CA ALA A 78 -6.86 0.74 -9.78
C ALA A 78 -7.70 1.20 -11.06
N GLY A 79 -8.65 0.49 -11.65
CA GLY A 79 -9.42 0.98 -12.84
C GLY A 79 -10.74 1.72 -12.53
N ALA A 80 -10.90 2.20 -11.30
CA ALA A 80 -12.18 2.64 -10.75
C ALA A 80 -12.00 3.64 -9.59
N ILE A 81 -13.00 4.51 -9.43
CA ILE A 81 -13.07 5.50 -8.35
C ILE A 81 -13.39 4.82 -7.03
N GLY A 82 -12.61 5.11 -5.99
CA GLY A 82 -12.78 4.58 -4.63
C GLY A 82 -13.93 5.23 -3.85
N PHE A 83 -15.18 5.03 -4.27
CA PHE A 83 -16.35 5.65 -3.63
C PHE A 83 -16.52 5.28 -2.14
N GLU A 84 -16.06 4.09 -1.72
CA GLU A 84 -16.10 3.67 -0.31
C GLU A 84 -15.20 4.52 0.58
N ASP A 85 -13.96 4.80 0.12
CA ASP A 85 -13.07 5.74 0.81
C ASP A 85 -13.63 7.17 0.74
N MET A 86 -14.25 7.55 -0.39
CA MET A 86 -14.86 8.88 -0.50
C MET A 86 -15.99 9.10 0.51
N ILE A 87 -16.87 8.12 0.73
CA ILE A 87 -17.97 8.26 1.70
C ILE A 87 -17.51 8.20 3.13
N PHE A 88 -16.46 7.41 3.42
CA PHE A 88 -15.80 7.45 4.71
C PHE A 88 -15.28 8.86 5.02
N GLU A 89 -14.58 9.50 4.08
CA GLU A 89 -14.04 10.85 4.28
C GLU A 89 -15.10 11.96 4.25
N LEU A 90 -16.18 11.79 3.48
CA LEU A 90 -17.30 12.73 3.49
C LEU A 90 -18.01 12.74 4.85
N ASN A 91 -18.16 11.56 5.46
CA ASN A 91 -18.87 11.35 6.73
C ASN A 91 -17.97 11.51 7.97
N ASN A 92 -16.69 11.87 7.82
CA ASN A 92 -15.76 11.93 8.95
C ASN A 92 -16.02 13.10 9.94
N GLY A 93 -17.06 13.91 9.70
CA GLY A 93 -17.45 15.05 10.54
C GLY A 93 -16.58 16.31 10.38
N MET A 94 -15.58 16.29 9.51
CA MET A 94 -14.70 17.45 9.25
C MET A 94 -15.21 18.36 8.13
N GLY A 95 -16.32 18.01 7.46
CA GLY A 95 -16.91 18.83 6.41
C GLY A 95 -16.01 18.99 5.19
N LEU A 96 -15.27 17.94 4.82
CA LEU A 96 -14.31 17.95 3.71
C LEU A 96 -15.03 17.90 2.37
N ALA A 97 -14.50 18.61 1.38
CA ALA A 97 -14.75 18.22 0.00
C ALA A 97 -13.85 17.03 -0.33
N VAL A 98 -14.37 16.04 -1.03
CA VAL A 98 -13.70 14.76 -1.23
C VAL A 98 -13.64 14.42 -2.71
N ALA A 99 -12.50 14.00 -3.22
CA ALA A 99 -12.37 13.53 -4.59
C ALA A 99 -11.65 12.19 -4.67
N GLY A 100 -12.00 11.42 -5.70
CA GLY A 100 -11.34 10.18 -6.08
C GLY A 100 -11.34 10.05 -7.60
N SER A 101 -10.42 9.25 -8.13
CA SER A 101 -10.28 9.08 -9.59
C SER A 101 -10.17 7.62 -9.98
N ASP A 102 -10.39 7.32 -11.25
CA ASP A 102 -10.21 5.99 -11.84
C ASP A 102 -8.79 5.70 -12.27
N ALA A 103 -7.81 6.49 -11.79
CA ALA A 103 -6.40 6.25 -12.01
C ALA A 103 -5.94 6.49 -13.47
N GLY A 104 -6.83 6.87 -14.40
CA GLY A 104 -6.45 7.17 -15.78
C GLY A 104 -6.62 6.00 -16.73
N ASN A 105 -7.16 4.87 -16.26
CA ASN A 105 -7.50 3.74 -17.09
C ASN A 105 -8.81 3.10 -16.61
N ARG A 106 -9.57 2.48 -17.51
CA ARG A 106 -10.83 1.82 -17.12
C ARG A 106 -10.56 0.41 -16.61
N ALA A 107 -11.30 -0.03 -15.59
CA ALA A 107 -11.26 -1.42 -15.13
C ALA A 107 -11.57 -2.41 -16.28
N SER A 108 -12.43 -2.03 -17.23
CA SER A 108 -12.72 -2.83 -18.43
C SER A 108 -11.51 -3.07 -19.32
N GLU A 109 -10.56 -2.14 -19.36
CA GLU A 109 -9.31 -2.24 -20.13
C GLU A 109 -8.28 -3.12 -19.41
N ASN A 110 -8.52 -3.44 -18.15
CA ASN A 110 -7.70 -4.32 -17.31
C ASN A 110 -8.41 -5.66 -16.97
N LYS A 111 -9.28 -6.18 -17.85
CA LYS A 111 -10.06 -7.42 -17.63
C LYS A 111 -10.90 -7.42 -16.33
N GLY A 112 -11.31 -6.25 -15.84
CA GLY A 112 -12.01 -6.09 -14.56
C GLY A 112 -11.08 -5.93 -13.34
N GLY A 113 -9.77 -5.89 -13.55
CA GLY A 113 -8.77 -5.67 -12.51
C GLY A 113 -8.63 -4.19 -12.13
N MET A 114 -8.17 -3.95 -10.92
CA MET A 114 -7.75 -2.63 -10.47
C MET A 114 -6.44 -2.29 -11.25
N GLY A 115 -6.35 -1.27 -12.17
CA GLY A 115 -5.21 -0.62 -12.98
C GLY A 115 -4.56 0.80 -12.58
N ALA A 116 -3.25 1.12 -12.74
CA ALA A 116 -2.40 2.15 -12.03
C ALA A 116 -2.87 3.65 -11.95
N PRO A 117 -2.52 4.45 -10.92
CA PRO A 117 -2.96 5.85 -10.65
C PRO A 117 -2.37 7.00 -11.44
N ALA A 118 -3.28 7.83 -11.95
CA ALA A 118 -3.17 9.26 -12.14
C ALA A 118 -4.19 9.95 -11.23
N LEU A 119 -3.80 11.03 -10.55
CA LEU A 119 -4.69 11.99 -9.91
C LEU A 119 -4.42 13.34 -10.55
N THR A 120 -5.46 14.07 -10.94
CA THR A 120 -5.36 15.45 -11.41
C THR A 120 -5.98 16.39 -10.37
N GLU A 121 -5.47 17.61 -10.31
CA GLU A 121 -5.94 18.67 -9.40
C GLU A 121 -7.46 18.89 -9.52
N ALA A 122 -8.15 18.86 -8.39
CA ALA A 122 -9.57 19.20 -8.32
C ALA A 122 -9.76 20.70 -8.00
N PHE A 123 -10.57 21.37 -8.81
CA PHE A 123 -10.77 22.82 -8.76
C PHE A 123 -11.77 23.25 -7.68
N TYR A 124 -11.42 24.27 -6.91
CA TYR A 124 -12.35 24.97 -6.02
C TYR A 124 -12.34 26.48 -6.28
N SER A 125 -13.54 27.04 -6.34
CA SER A 125 -13.81 28.48 -6.42
C SER A 125 -13.58 29.24 -5.11
N ARG A 126 -13.31 28.52 -4.03
CA ARG A 126 -12.93 29.03 -2.72
C ARG A 126 -11.53 28.52 -2.42
N LYS A 127 -10.62 29.43 -2.03
CA LYS A 127 -9.28 29.08 -1.60
C LYS A 127 -9.37 28.01 -0.50
N LEU A 128 -8.73 26.86 -0.72
CA LEU A 128 -8.60 25.82 0.29
C LEU A 128 -7.79 26.36 1.48
N GLU A 129 -8.22 26.02 2.69
CA GLU A 129 -7.45 26.27 3.90
C GLU A 129 -6.36 25.20 4.05
N TYR A 130 -6.71 23.94 3.79
CA TYR A 130 -5.78 22.81 3.72
C TYR A 130 -6.23 21.76 2.70
N SER A 131 -5.27 21.09 2.07
CA SER A 131 -5.48 19.91 1.22
C SER A 131 -4.82 18.67 1.83
N TYR A 132 -5.54 17.55 1.79
CA TYR A 132 -5.10 16.28 2.32
C TYR A 132 -5.20 15.17 1.28
N TYR A 133 -4.35 14.16 1.43
CA TYR A 133 -4.42 12.92 0.68
C TYR A 133 -4.46 11.72 1.64
N ARG A 134 -5.27 10.72 1.35
CA ARG A 134 -5.29 9.43 2.06
C ARG A 134 -5.31 8.27 1.08
N GLY A 135 -4.42 7.31 1.28
CA GLY A 135 -4.41 6.07 0.50
C GLY A 135 -3.79 4.91 1.27
N CYS A 136 -4.20 3.69 0.91
CA CYS A 136 -3.65 2.44 1.43
C CYS A 136 -3.15 1.55 0.28
N SER A 137 -2.15 0.70 0.50
CA SER A 137 -1.56 -0.15 -0.54
C SER A 137 -0.98 0.70 -1.69
N ALA A 138 -1.47 0.53 -2.92
CA ALA A 138 -1.11 1.37 -4.06
C ALA A 138 -1.41 2.86 -3.81
N GLY A 139 -2.45 3.19 -3.06
CA GLY A 139 -2.74 4.54 -2.59
C GLY A 139 -1.71 5.04 -1.60
N GLY A 140 -1.14 4.16 -0.78
CA GLY A 140 0.03 4.50 0.04
C GLY A 140 1.22 4.89 -0.84
N ALA A 141 1.46 4.14 -1.93
CA ALA A 141 2.49 4.47 -2.91
C ALA A 141 2.25 5.82 -3.61
N GLN A 142 1.01 6.08 -4.04
CA GLN A 142 0.59 7.39 -4.56
C GLN A 142 0.86 8.52 -3.57
N GLY A 143 0.58 8.31 -2.28
CA GLY A 143 0.90 9.29 -1.23
C GLY A 143 2.39 9.64 -1.19
N PHE A 144 3.27 8.64 -1.29
CA PHE A 144 4.72 8.86 -1.41
C PHE A 144 5.09 9.56 -2.72
N SER A 145 4.51 9.16 -3.86
CA SER A 145 4.73 9.82 -5.15
C SER A 145 4.33 11.30 -5.11
N LEU A 146 3.20 11.62 -4.47
CA LEU A 146 2.73 12.99 -4.28
C LEU A 146 3.70 13.80 -3.42
N ALA A 147 4.17 13.24 -2.30
CA ALA A 147 5.16 13.91 -1.47
C ALA A 147 6.52 14.10 -2.17
N GLU A 148 6.94 13.14 -3.00
CA GLU A 148 8.23 13.18 -3.69
C GLU A 148 8.23 14.12 -4.90
N PHE A 149 7.23 13.98 -5.77
CA PHE A 149 7.18 14.63 -7.08
C PHE A 149 6.29 15.88 -7.12
N TYR A 150 5.29 15.98 -6.25
CA TYR A 150 4.33 17.09 -6.18
C TYR A 150 4.24 17.69 -4.77
N PRO A 151 5.37 18.16 -4.20
CA PRO A 151 5.51 18.47 -2.78
C PRO A 151 4.64 19.63 -2.25
N ASP A 152 4.01 20.40 -3.15
CA ASP A 152 3.21 21.58 -2.82
C ASP A 152 1.70 21.31 -2.99
N LEU A 153 1.29 20.11 -3.42
CA LEU A 153 -0.11 19.81 -3.72
C LEU A 153 -0.95 19.50 -2.48
N PHE A 154 -0.35 18.87 -1.47
CA PHE A 154 -1.02 18.45 -0.25
C PHE A 154 -0.27 18.93 1.01
N ASP A 155 -1.01 19.51 1.96
CA ASP A 155 -0.49 19.89 3.27
C ASP A 155 -0.33 18.66 4.20
N GLY A 156 -1.13 17.61 3.98
CA GLY A 156 -1.07 16.38 4.76
C GLY A 156 -1.28 15.12 3.91
N VAL A 157 -0.47 14.10 4.15
CA VAL A 157 -0.54 12.80 3.46
C VAL A 157 -0.68 11.68 4.49
N ILE A 158 -1.64 10.79 4.30
CA ILE A 158 -1.81 9.56 5.07
C ILE A 158 -1.55 8.38 4.13
N ALA A 159 -0.46 7.65 4.38
CA ALA A 159 -0.05 6.49 3.57
C ALA A 159 -0.06 5.21 4.40
N GLY A 160 -1.05 4.36 4.17
CA GLY A 160 -1.18 3.04 4.81
C GLY A 160 -0.60 1.92 3.95
N GLY A 161 0.10 0.95 4.55
CA GLY A 161 0.72 -0.20 3.88
C GLY A 161 1.34 0.14 2.52
N PRO A 162 2.18 1.19 2.43
CA PRO A 162 2.59 1.75 1.14
C PRO A 162 3.45 0.77 0.34
N VAL A 163 3.08 0.54 -0.93
CA VAL A 163 3.92 -0.17 -1.92
C VAL A 163 4.76 0.80 -2.73
N ASN A 164 5.39 1.77 -2.07
CA ASN A 164 6.14 2.84 -2.72
C ASN A 164 7.46 2.35 -3.35
N TRP A 165 8.02 1.24 -2.86
CA TRP A 165 8.98 0.42 -3.62
C TRP A 165 8.22 -0.63 -4.45
N PHE A 166 7.51 -0.14 -5.47
CA PHE A 166 6.55 -0.93 -6.22
C PHE A 166 7.20 -2.13 -6.90
N THR A 167 8.33 -1.92 -7.58
CA THR A 167 9.06 -2.99 -8.28
C THR A 167 9.50 -4.13 -7.37
N GLY A 168 10.11 -3.80 -6.22
CA GLY A 168 10.53 -4.77 -5.22
C GLY A 168 9.37 -5.57 -4.65
N ASN A 169 8.26 -4.90 -4.33
CA ASN A 169 7.04 -5.55 -3.83
C ASN A 169 6.40 -6.48 -4.88
N MET A 170 6.41 -6.12 -6.17
CA MET A 170 5.94 -7.04 -7.22
C MET A 170 6.84 -8.26 -7.33
N LEU A 171 8.15 -8.09 -7.19
CA LEU A 171 9.07 -9.23 -7.16
C LEU A 171 8.86 -10.11 -5.93
N SER A 172 8.50 -9.59 -4.76
CA SER A 172 8.19 -10.44 -3.61
C SER A 172 6.97 -11.34 -3.83
N PHE A 173 5.96 -10.89 -4.57
CA PHE A 173 4.82 -11.75 -4.95
C PHE A 173 5.22 -12.91 -5.87
N LEU A 174 6.09 -12.64 -6.86
CA LEU A 174 6.60 -13.70 -7.74
C LEU A 174 7.46 -14.69 -6.96
N HIS A 175 8.30 -14.20 -6.04
CA HIS A 175 9.09 -15.03 -5.15
C HIS A 175 8.19 -15.96 -4.32
N GLY A 176 7.18 -15.41 -3.63
CA GLY A 176 6.23 -16.21 -2.85
C GLY A 176 5.57 -17.32 -3.67
N ALA A 177 5.08 -16.99 -4.88
CA ALA A 177 4.47 -17.96 -5.79
C ALA A 177 5.44 -19.07 -6.25
N GLN A 178 6.71 -18.73 -6.51
CA GLN A 178 7.73 -19.71 -6.90
C GLN A 178 8.10 -20.62 -5.72
N GLN A 179 8.29 -20.07 -4.52
CA GLN A 179 8.68 -20.84 -3.34
C GLN A 179 7.57 -21.76 -2.84
N ALA A 180 6.31 -21.34 -2.96
CA ALA A 180 5.16 -22.17 -2.60
C ALA A 180 4.84 -23.28 -3.62
N ASN A 181 5.57 -23.33 -4.75
CA ASN A 181 5.37 -24.25 -5.86
C ASN A 181 3.89 -24.35 -6.26
N THR A 182 3.33 -23.25 -6.78
CA THR A 182 1.91 -23.15 -7.19
C THR A 182 1.42 -24.28 -8.11
N SER A 183 2.32 -24.96 -8.83
CA SER A 183 1.98 -26.11 -9.70
C SER A 183 1.73 -27.41 -8.93
N ASN A 184 2.23 -27.52 -7.70
CA ASN A 184 1.97 -28.60 -6.77
C ASN A 184 2.05 -28.06 -5.32
N PRO A 185 1.06 -27.25 -4.90
CA PRO A 185 1.14 -26.52 -3.64
C PRO A 185 1.12 -27.49 -2.46
N PHE A 186 2.10 -27.34 -1.57
CA PHE A 186 2.29 -28.20 -0.40
C PHE A 186 2.09 -27.47 0.94
N LEU A 187 1.70 -26.20 0.89
CA LEU A 187 1.29 -25.38 2.03
C LEU A 187 -0.23 -25.28 2.06
N SER A 188 -0.90 -26.25 2.69
CA SER A 188 -2.36 -26.19 2.90
C SER A 188 -2.71 -25.11 3.94
N GLN A 189 -3.99 -24.74 4.02
CA GLN A 189 -4.45 -23.83 5.07
C GLN A 189 -4.15 -24.38 6.47
N ASP A 190 -4.35 -25.69 6.70
CA ASP A 190 -4.05 -26.32 7.99
C ASP A 190 -2.57 -26.19 8.37
N VAL A 191 -1.66 -26.28 7.39
CA VAL A 191 -0.22 -26.08 7.60
C VAL A 191 0.07 -24.62 7.97
N LEU A 192 -0.54 -23.66 7.27
CA LEU A 192 -0.36 -22.23 7.54
C LEU A 192 -0.92 -21.83 8.91
N ASP A 193 -2.12 -22.33 9.26
CA ASP A 193 -2.75 -22.09 10.56
C ASP A 193 -1.91 -22.67 11.69
N PHE A 194 -1.33 -23.86 11.51
CA PHE A 194 -0.41 -24.46 12.47
C PHE A 194 0.87 -23.64 12.65
N VAL A 195 1.46 -23.14 11.56
CA VAL A 195 2.64 -22.28 11.64
C VAL A 195 2.30 -20.99 12.37
N GLN A 196 1.22 -20.30 12.02
CA GLN A 196 0.83 -19.07 12.70
C GLN A 196 0.55 -19.30 14.18
N ALA A 197 -0.15 -20.39 14.53
CA ALA A 197 -0.40 -20.72 15.93
C ALA A 197 0.89 -20.97 16.72
N SER A 198 1.88 -21.63 16.10
CA SER A 198 3.20 -21.88 16.71
C SER A 198 4.01 -20.60 16.86
N VAL A 199 3.96 -19.72 15.87
CA VAL A 199 4.59 -18.40 15.90
C VAL A 199 3.97 -17.52 17.00
N ILE A 200 2.64 -17.42 17.05
CA ILE A 200 1.94 -16.66 18.10
C ILE A 200 2.28 -17.24 19.48
N GLN A 201 2.26 -18.56 19.65
CA GLN A 201 2.62 -19.18 20.93
C GLN A 201 4.03 -18.82 21.39
N ALA A 202 4.98 -18.69 20.47
CA ALA A 202 6.36 -18.32 20.80
C ALA A 202 6.54 -16.81 21.03
N CYS A 203 5.74 -15.97 20.36
CA CYS A 203 6.01 -14.53 20.26
C CYS A 203 5.03 -13.62 21.03
N ASP A 204 3.81 -14.05 21.34
CA ASP A 204 2.72 -13.24 21.94
C ASP A 204 3.18 -12.53 23.21
N LEU A 205 3.70 -13.29 24.18
CA LEU A 205 4.15 -12.76 25.47
C LEU A 205 5.41 -11.87 25.42
N ASN A 206 6.02 -11.62 24.26
CA ASN A 206 7.23 -10.80 24.16
C ASN A 206 6.99 -9.33 24.54
N ASP A 207 5.76 -8.83 24.42
CA ASP A 207 5.37 -7.49 24.86
C ASP A 207 4.84 -7.44 26.31
N GLY A 208 4.65 -8.61 26.93
CA GLY A 208 4.15 -8.77 28.29
C GLY A 208 2.63 -8.93 28.42
N VAL A 209 1.90 -9.06 27.31
CA VAL A 209 0.46 -9.32 27.24
C VAL A 209 0.23 -10.65 26.50
N GLU A 210 -0.74 -11.45 26.96
CA GLU A 210 -1.17 -12.67 26.26
C GLU A 210 -2.53 -12.38 25.64
N ASP A 211 -2.54 -11.88 24.40
CA ASP A 211 -3.76 -11.51 23.68
C ASP A 211 -3.81 -12.01 22.24
N LYS A 212 -2.84 -12.88 21.88
CA LYS A 212 -2.65 -13.45 20.54
C LYS A 212 -2.27 -12.41 19.49
N VAL A 213 -1.66 -11.30 19.91
CA VAL A 213 -1.11 -10.27 19.04
C VAL A 213 0.39 -10.24 19.19
N ILE A 214 1.11 -10.19 18.06
CA ILE A 214 2.56 -10.00 18.08
C ILE A 214 2.83 -8.51 17.88
N GLU A 215 3.00 -7.76 18.97
CA GLU A 215 3.16 -6.29 18.92
C GLU A 215 4.44 -5.85 18.20
N ASN A 216 5.52 -6.65 18.30
CA ASN A 216 6.72 -6.48 17.50
C ASN A 216 7.31 -7.81 17.01
N PRO A 217 7.00 -8.26 15.78
CA PRO A 217 7.52 -9.50 15.23
C PRO A 217 9.05 -9.48 15.02
N LEU A 218 9.67 -8.30 14.88
CA LEU A 218 11.12 -8.17 14.71
C LEU A 218 11.92 -8.51 15.98
N ALA A 219 11.26 -8.50 17.14
CA ALA A 219 11.86 -8.88 18.41
C ALA A 219 11.70 -10.38 18.72
N CYS A 220 10.92 -11.12 17.92
CA CYS A 220 10.72 -12.55 18.11
C CYS A 220 11.86 -13.35 17.48
N ASP A 221 12.44 -14.27 18.23
CA ASP A 221 13.52 -15.16 17.81
C ASP A 221 13.03 -16.55 17.36
N PHE A 222 11.75 -16.64 16.98
CA PHE A 222 11.14 -17.87 16.50
C PHE A 222 11.90 -18.45 15.30
N ASP A 223 12.39 -19.68 15.46
CA ASP A 223 13.04 -20.44 14.40
C ASP A 223 12.06 -21.48 13.83
N ILE A 224 11.70 -21.31 12.55
CA ILE A 224 10.80 -22.22 11.82
C ILE A 224 11.33 -23.66 11.78
N SER A 225 12.66 -23.86 11.90
CA SER A 225 13.26 -25.19 11.93
C SER A 225 12.79 -26.03 13.13
N SER A 226 12.30 -25.38 14.19
CA SER A 226 11.71 -26.03 15.36
C SER A 226 10.45 -26.85 15.05
N LEU A 227 9.78 -26.58 13.92
CA LEU A 227 8.58 -27.29 13.49
C LEU A 227 8.87 -28.50 12.59
N ALA A 228 10.15 -28.84 12.35
CA ALA A 228 10.52 -29.95 11.48
C ALA A 228 9.99 -31.31 11.96
N CYS A 229 9.52 -32.14 11.03
CA CYS A 229 9.14 -33.52 11.34
C CYS A 229 10.36 -34.35 11.79
N ALA A 230 10.22 -35.05 12.93
CA ALA A 230 11.28 -35.91 13.49
C ALA A 230 11.52 -37.21 12.68
N ASP A 231 10.46 -37.74 12.05
CA ASP A 231 10.52 -38.89 11.13
C ASP A 231 9.43 -38.73 10.05
N THR A 232 9.70 -39.19 8.82
CA THR A 232 8.78 -39.07 7.66
C THR A 232 7.51 -39.92 7.78
N SER A 233 7.24 -40.49 8.95
CA SER A 233 6.06 -41.28 9.30
C SER A 233 5.36 -40.67 10.51
N ALA A 234 5.03 -39.37 10.43
CA ALA A 234 4.23 -38.70 11.45
C ALA A 234 2.87 -39.42 11.58
N SER A 235 2.49 -39.74 12.82
CA SER A 235 1.12 -40.14 13.16
C SER A 235 0.15 -39.02 12.79
N GLU A 236 -1.09 -39.36 12.43
CA GLU A 236 -2.15 -38.41 12.03
C GLU A 236 -2.39 -37.26 13.04
N ASP A 237 -1.92 -37.39 14.30
CA ASP A 237 -2.18 -36.46 15.41
C ASP A 237 -1.10 -35.39 15.67
N ALA A 238 0.03 -35.37 14.96
CA ALA A 238 1.09 -34.38 15.17
C ALA A 238 1.43 -33.64 13.87
N LEU A 239 0.92 -32.41 13.72
CA LEU A 239 1.33 -31.56 12.61
C LEU A 239 2.80 -31.14 12.79
N CYS A 240 3.60 -31.35 11.76
CA CYS A 240 4.99 -30.93 11.65
C CYS A 240 5.27 -30.59 10.18
N LEU A 241 6.37 -29.90 9.91
CA LEU A 241 6.74 -29.44 8.58
C LEU A 241 7.72 -30.39 7.89
N THR A 242 7.40 -30.75 6.65
CA THR A 242 8.33 -31.45 5.75
C THR A 242 9.50 -30.54 5.36
N PRO A 243 10.61 -31.08 4.85
CA PRO A 243 11.73 -30.28 4.37
C PRO A 243 11.32 -29.22 3.31
N ASP A 244 10.41 -29.57 2.40
CA ASP A 244 9.93 -28.65 1.36
C ASP A 244 9.06 -27.52 1.95
N GLN A 245 8.19 -27.84 2.92
CA GLN A 245 7.38 -26.86 3.65
C GLN A 245 8.26 -25.88 4.42
N LEU A 246 9.25 -26.38 5.16
CA LEU A 246 10.23 -25.56 5.88
C LEU A 246 10.97 -24.62 4.93
N ALA A 247 11.49 -25.15 3.83
CA ALA A 247 12.26 -24.38 2.86
C ALA A 247 11.41 -23.25 2.25
N ALA A 248 10.16 -23.53 1.90
CA ALA A 248 9.25 -22.53 1.34
C ALA A 248 8.90 -21.43 2.33
N ILE A 249 8.49 -21.79 3.55
CA ILE A 249 8.12 -20.82 4.59
C ILE A 249 9.33 -19.96 4.96
N ALA A 250 10.51 -20.57 5.16
CA ALA A 250 11.74 -19.84 5.42
C ALA A 250 12.10 -18.89 4.26
N ALA A 251 11.88 -19.31 3.01
CA ALA A 251 12.12 -18.45 1.86
C ALA A 251 11.13 -17.29 1.76
N ILE A 252 9.86 -17.46 2.14
CA ILE A 252 8.85 -16.39 2.19
C ILE A 252 9.20 -15.36 3.27
N TYR A 253 9.55 -15.79 4.48
CA TYR A 253 10.03 -14.89 5.55
C TYR A 253 11.31 -14.14 5.17
N ARG A 254 12.18 -14.77 4.38
CA ARG A 254 13.45 -14.17 3.95
C ARG A 254 13.28 -13.15 2.81
N GLY A 255 12.27 -13.31 1.97
CA GLY A 255 12.08 -12.52 0.75
C GLY A 255 13.11 -12.85 -0.37
N PRO A 256 12.96 -12.21 -1.54
CA PRO A 256 13.83 -12.45 -2.69
C PRO A 256 15.23 -11.87 -2.52
N TYR A 257 16.23 -12.64 -2.95
CA TYR A 257 17.63 -12.22 -3.04
C TYR A 257 18.12 -12.38 -4.46
N ARG A 258 19.14 -11.59 -4.81
CA ARG A 258 19.79 -11.76 -6.10
C ARG A 258 20.50 -13.12 -6.21
N SER A 259 20.32 -13.81 -7.32
CA SER A 259 20.99 -15.10 -7.57
C SER A 259 22.48 -14.94 -7.88
N ASP A 260 22.87 -13.82 -8.48
CA ASP A 260 24.27 -13.46 -8.79
C ASP A 260 25.00 -12.77 -7.62
N SER A 261 24.25 -12.29 -6.62
CA SER A 261 24.80 -11.68 -5.41
C SER A 261 23.90 -12.00 -4.20
N PRO A 262 24.08 -13.17 -3.56
CA PRO A 262 23.20 -13.66 -2.50
C PRO A 262 23.15 -12.83 -1.21
N LYS A 263 23.90 -11.71 -1.15
CA LYS A 263 23.86 -10.73 -0.06
C LYS A 263 22.97 -9.52 -0.37
N VAL A 264 22.54 -9.37 -1.62
CA VAL A 264 21.67 -8.28 -2.06
C VAL A 264 20.23 -8.77 -1.96
N ASN A 265 19.55 -8.35 -0.91
CA ASN A 265 18.11 -8.50 -0.78
C ASN A 265 17.42 -7.56 -1.78
N ILE A 266 16.46 -8.09 -2.54
CA ILE A 266 15.67 -7.31 -3.51
C ILE A 266 14.50 -6.64 -2.80
N TYR A 267 13.85 -7.37 -1.89
CA TYR A 267 12.76 -6.85 -1.07
C TYR A 267 12.64 -7.68 0.22
N PRO A 268 12.23 -7.09 1.35
CA PRO A 268 12.04 -7.85 2.59
C PRO A 268 10.99 -8.95 2.43
N GLY A 269 11.10 -9.99 3.25
CA GLY A 269 10.08 -11.04 3.31
C GLY A 269 8.88 -10.65 4.18
N LEU A 270 7.88 -11.52 4.23
CA LEU A 270 6.72 -11.33 5.10
C LEU A 270 7.13 -11.50 6.56
N THR A 271 6.40 -10.86 7.47
CA THR A 271 6.67 -10.88 8.90
C THR A 271 5.94 -12.03 9.59
N LEU A 272 6.54 -12.48 10.71
CA LEU A 272 5.93 -13.44 11.63
C LEU A 272 4.53 -12.98 12.08
N GLY A 273 3.57 -13.89 12.08
CA GLY A 273 2.18 -13.67 12.48
C GLY A 273 1.20 -13.42 11.33
N SER A 274 1.65 -13.54 10.08
CA SER A 274 0.81 -13.29 8.89
C SER A 274 0.39 -14.57 8.14
N GLU A 275 0.80 -15.75 8.62
CA GLU A 275 0.91 -16.97 7.81
C GLU A 275 -0.44 -17.55 7.36
N ALA A 276 -1.46 -17.53 8.22
CA ALA A 276 -2.80 -18.00 7.86
C ALA A 276 -3.39 -17.21 6.68
N GLY A 277 -2.93 -15.97 6.48
CA GLY A 277 -3.33 -15.14 5.35
C GLY A 277 -2.63 -15.47 4.02
N TRP A 278 -1.62 -16.34 3.97
CA TRP A 278 -0.77 -16.53 2.79
C TRP A 278 -1.40 -17.38 1.68
N SER A 279 -2.40 -18.21 2.01
CA SER A 279 -2.96 -19.24 1.12
C SER A 279 -3.39 -18.70 -0.25
N LEU A 280 -4.27 -17.69 -0.26
CA LEU A 280 -4.71 -17.06 -1.51
C LEU A 280 -3.61 -16.17 -2.12
N PRO A 281 -3.06 -15.15 -1.43
CA PRO A 281 -2.18 -14.18 -2.07
C PRO A 281 -0.85 -14.76 -2.56
N GLN A 282 -0.19 -15.58 -1.73
CA GLN A 282 1.16 -16.07 -1.95
C GLN A 282 1.14 -17.50 -2.51
N VAL A 283 0.51 -18.44 -1.79
CA VAL A 283 0.60 -19.89 -2.10
C VAL A 283 -0.10 -20.24 -3.40
N SER A 284 -1.27 -19.65 -3.68
CA SER A 284 -1.93 -19.81 -4.98
C SER A 284 -1.33 -18.94 -6.09
N GLY A 285 -0.43 -18.00 -5.73
CA GLY A 285 0.18 -17.04 -6.65
C GLY A 285 -0.78 -15.95 -7.14
N ALA A 286 -1.91 -15.72 -6.45
CA ALA A 286 -2.92 -14.75 -6.89
C ALA A 286 -2.36 -13.33 -7.06
N LEU A 287 -1.51 -12.85 -6.14
CA LEU A 287 -0.90 -11.53 -6.26
C LEU A 287 0.13 -11.45 -7.40
N SER A 288 0.92 -12.52 -7.59
CA SER A 288 1.84 -12.60 -8.72
C SER A 288 1.10 -12.53 -10.05
N ASN A 289 0.03 -13.32 -10.20
CA ASN A 289 -0.81 -13.33 -11.40
C ASN A 289 -1.54 -12.00 -11.63
N ALA A 290 -1.97 -11.33 -10.56
CA ALA A 290 -2.70 -10.06 -10.65
C ALA A 290 -1.79 -8.87 -10.94
N PHE A 291 -0.54 -8.88 -10.46
CA PHE A 291 0.31 -7.69 -10.48
C PHE A 291 1.68 -7.91 -11.14
N THR A 292 2.42 -8.92 -10.73
CA THR A 292 3.78 -9.15 -11.24
C THR A 292 3.77 -9.61 -12.70
N VAL A 293 2.90 -10.56 -13.05
CA VAL A 293 2.81 -11.08 -14.42
C VAL A 293 2.41 -9.98 -15.40
N PRO A 294 1.36 -9.17 -15.17
CA PRO A 294 1.04 -8.06 -16.05
C PRO A 294 2.15 -7.01 -16.14
N MET A 295 2.87 -6.72 -15.04
CA MET A 295 4.01 -5.81 -15.07
C MET A 295 5.12 -6.34 -15.98
N LEU A 296 5.54 -7.59 -15.81
CA LEU A 296 6.58 -8.22 -16.63
C LEU A 296 6.15 -8.29 -18.10
N GLN A 297 4.91 -8.68 -18.37
CA GLN A 297 4.41 -8.85 -19.73
C GLN A 297 4.19 -7.53 -20.47
N ASN A 298 3.60 -6.52 -19.83
CA ASN A 298 3.20 -5.28 -20.50
C ASN A 298 4.26 -4.18 -20.38
N LEU A 299 4.84 -4.00 -19.20
CA LEU A 299 5.75 -2.88 -18.93
C LEU A 299 7.21 -3.24 -19.22
N ILE A 300 7.65 -4.46 -18.88
CA ILE A 300 9.08 -4.82 -18.94
C ILE A 300 9.50 -5.50 -20.26
N TYR A 301 8.74 -6.51 -20.70
CA TYR A 301 9.12 -7.31 -21.87
C TYR A 301 8.28 -7.05 -23.11
N ASN A 302 7.16 -6.34 -22.97
CA ASN A 302 6.19 -6.13 -24.05
C ASN A 302 5.85 -7.46 -24.78
N ASN A 303 5.65 -8.51 -24.01
CA ASN A 303 5.42 -9.88 -24.46
C ASN A 303 4.37 -10.55 -23.55
N LEU A 304 3.12 -10.58 -24.02
CA LEU A 304 1.98 -11.17 -23.30
C LEU A 304 2.10 -12.69 -23.08
N SER A 305 3.04 -13.35 -23.73
CA SER A 305 3.33 -14.78 -23.56
C SER A 305 4.56 -15.04 -22.70
N TYR A 306 5.15 -14.01 -22.08
CA TYR A 306 6.31 -14.18 -21.18
C TYR A 306 5.92 -15.07 -20.00
N ASP A 307 6.76 -16.08 -19.74
CA ASP A 307 6.60 -17.03 -18.65
C ASP A 307 7.38 -16.55 -17.39
N PRO A 308 6.67 -16.12 -16.33
CA PRO A 308 7.28 -15.60 -15.10
C PRO A 308 8.08 -16.65 -14.31
N THR A 309 7.89 -17.95 -14.58
CA THR A 309 8.69 -19.01 -13.93
C THR A 309 10.14 -19.01 -14.42
N THR A 310 10.41 -18.37 -15.56
CA THR A 310 11.75 -18.25 -16.15
C THR A 310 12.52 -17.00 -15.70
N PHE A 311 11.93 -16.20 -14.79
CA PHE A 311 12.52 -14.95 -14.30
C PHE A 311 13.89 -15.19 -13.65
N LYS A 312 14.89 -14.46 -14.14
CA LYS A 312 16.28 -14.54 -13.66
C LYS A 312 16.50 -13.50 -12.57
N TRP A 313 16.56 -13.98 -11.32
CA TRP A 313 16.84 -13.20 -10.10
C TRP A 313 18.19 -12.44 -10.05
N GLY A 314 18.84 -12.16 -11.18
CA GLY A 314 19.96 -11.22 -11.30
C GLY A 314 19.69 -10.27 -12.44
N SER A 315 19.92 -10.72 -13.68
CA SER A 315 19.80 -9.88 -14.88
C SER A 315 18.39 -9.31 -15.10
N ASP A 316 17.32 -10.04 -14.79
CA ASP A 316 15.96 -9.57 -15.07
C ASP A 316 15.53 -8.51 -14.04
N VAL A 317 16.13 -8.52 -12.84
CA VAL A 317 15.97 -7.45 -11.84
C VAL A 317 16.56 -6.15 -12.38
N ASP A 318 17.74 -6.21 -13.01
CA ASP A 318 18.40 -5.02 -13.57
C ASP A 318 17.57 -4.41 -14.71
N VAL A 319 17.06 -5.25 -15.63
CA VAL A 319 16.18 -4.82 -16.72
C VAL A 319 14.91 -4.15 -16.18
N LEU A 320 14.31 -4.75 -15.14
CA LEU A 320 13.09 -4.24 -14.53
C LEU A 320 13.31 -2.89 -13.84
N GLU A 321 14.40 -2.73 -13.09
CA GLU A 321 14.73 -1.44 -12.44
C GLU A 321 15.09 -0.36 -13.46
N GLU A 322 15.80 -0.71 -14.54
CA GLU A 322 16.12 0.23 -15.63
C GLU A 322 14.86 0.75 -16.32
N GLN A 323 13.90 -0.13 -16.61
CA GLN A 323 12.70 0.25 -17.36
C GLN A 323 11.59 0.86 -16.51
N ALA A 324 11.36 0.34 -15.30
CA ALA A 324 10.22 0.73 -14.48
C ALA A 324 10.60 1.49 -13.21
N GLY A 325 11.81 1.30 -12.68
CA GLY A 325 12.18 1.81 -11.36
C GLY A 325 11.98 3.32 -11.21
N SER A 326 12.38 4.10 -12.22
CA SER A 326 12.19 5.57 -12.22
C SER A 326 10.76 6.04 -12.49
N LEU A 327 9.88 5.15 -12.96
CA LEU A 327 8.51 5.48 -13.35
C LEU A 327 7.51 5.20 -12.23
N ILE A 328 7.71 4.11 -11.48
CA ILE A 328 6.69 3.59 -10.55
C ILE A 328 7.16 3.44 -9.10
N ASN A 329 8.45 3.67 -8.80
CA ASN A 329 8.92 3.73 -7.42
C ASN A 329 8.95 5.18 -6.90
N ALA A 330 8.56 5.35 -5.63
CA ALA A 330 8.68 6.58 -4.86
C ALA A 330 9.44 6.28 -3.56
N VAL A 331 10.71 5.94 -3.72
CA VAL A 331 11.60 5.44 -2.63
C VAL A 331 12.72 6.42 -2.30
N SER A 332 12.67 7.65 -2.79
CA SER A 332 13.70 8.64 -2.45
C SER A 332 13.72 8.89 -0.94
N PRO A 333 14.88 8.87 -0.29
CA PRO A 333 15.00 9.25 1.11
C PRO A 333 15.00 10.78 1.29
N ASN A 334 14.78 11.57 0.23
CA ASN A 334 14.83 13.03 0.28
C ASN A 334 13.47 13.67 -0.02
N LEU A 335 12.67 13.85 1.03
CA LEU A 335 11.41 14.62 0.99
C LEU A 335 11.60 16.07 1.48
N SER A 336 12.78 16.66 1.27
CA SER A 336 13.09 18.00 1.79
C SER A 336 12.21 19.11 1.20
N LYS A 337 11.73 18.96 -0.05
CA LYS A 337 10.80 19.90 -0.67
C LYS A 337 9.43 19.86 0.01
N PHE A 338 8.85 18.68 0.20
CA PHE A 338 7.60 18.48 0.93
C PHE A 338 7.67 19.00 2.37
N ARG A 339 8.81 18.78 3.05
CA ARG A 339 9.00 19.37 4.38
C ARG A 339 9.07 20.90 4.35
N LYS A 340 9.74 21.49 3.34
CA LYS A 340 9.87 22.95 3.20
C LYS A 340 8.56 23.63 2.83
N SER A 341 7.67 22.96 2.12
CA SER A 341 6.31 23.45 1.82
C SER A 341 5.39 23.43 3.05
N GLY A 342 5.80 22.75 4.13
CA GLY A 342 5.03 22.61 5.36
C GLY A 342 4.29 21.27 5.48
N GLY A 343 4.39 20.42 4.46
CA GLY A 343 3.75 19.12 4.37
C GLY A 343 4.04 18.19 5.55
N LYS A 344 3.01 17.48 5.99
CA LYS A 344 3.05 16.46 7.04
C LYS A 344 2.66 15.10 6.50
N MET A 345 3.27 14.04 6.99
CA MET A 345 2.96 12.68 6.56
C MET A 345 2.77 11.76 7.76
N ILE A 346 1.69 10.98 7.73
CA ILE A 346 1.44 9.85 8.62
C ILE A 346 1.60 8.59 7.79
N VAL A 347 2.48 7.70 8.23
CA VAL A 347 2.74 6.41 7.57
C VAL A 347 2.47 5.30 8.56
N PHE A 348 1.73 4.28 8.14
CA PHE A 348 1.45 3.11 8.97
C PHE A 348 1.43 1.83 8.12
N ALA A 349 1.72 0.69 8.73
CA ALA A 349 1.63 -0.63 8.11
C ALA A 349 1.21 -1.65 9.18
N GLY A 350 0.50 -2.70 8.78
CA GLY A 350 0.08 -3.77 9.68
C GLY A 350 1.15 -4.84 9.83
N TRP A 351 1.44 -5.27 11.06
CA TRP A 351 2.45 -6.32 11.32
C TRP A 351 2.07 -7.69 10.76
N ALA A 352 0.78 -8.00 10.70
CA ALA A 352 0.25 -9.27 10.20
C ALA A 352 -0.31 -9.17 8.77
N ASP A 353 0.14 -8.18 7.97
CA ASP A 353 -0.30 -8.05 6.58
C ASP A 353 0.24 -9.22 5.73
N PRO A 354 -0.62 -10.08 5.14
CA PRO A 354 -0.19 -11.25 4.38
C PRO A 354 0.19 -10.92 2.93
N ASN A 355 -0.01 -9.66 2.52
CA ASN A 355 0.25 -9.18 1.18
C ASN A 355 1.54 -8.36 1.17
N ILE A 356 1.59 -7.29 1.97
CA ILE A 356 2.65 -6.28 1.92
C ILE A 356 3.42 -6.31 3.22
N THR A 357 4.70 -6.65 3.15
CA THR A 357 5.55 -6.63 4.35
C THR A 357 5.69 -5.22 4.92
N PRO A 358 5.44 -5.01 6.23
CA PRO A 358 5.66 -3.72 6.88
C PRO A 358 7.15 -3.33 6.92
N GLU A 359 8.06 -4.30 6.79
CA GLU A 359 9.51 -4.03 6.82
C GLU A 359 9.97 -3.09 5.71
N GLY A 360 9.42 -3.21 4.50
CA GLY A 360 9.73 -2.30 3.39
C GLY A 360 9.40 -0.85 3.74
N THR A 361 8.25 -0.64 4.40
CA THR A 361 7.84 0.69 4.90
C THR A 361 8.79 1.19 5.98
N LEU A 362 9.14 0.35 6.95
CA LEU A 362 10.03 0.72 8.07
C LEU A 362 11.43 1.10 7.58
N GLN A 363 11.98 0.33 6.63
CA GLN A 363 13.28 0.62 6.03
C GLN A 363 13.30 1.99 5.35
N HIS A 364 12.26 2.33 4.59
CA HIS A 364 12.19 3.62 3.90
C HIS A 364 11.96 4.80 4.86
N VAL A 365 11.05 4.66 5.84
CA VAL A 365 10.84 5.68 6.88
C VAL A 365 12.11 5.92 7.70
N LYS A 366 12.88 4.86 8.00
CA LYS A 366 14.19 4.98 8.63
C LYS A 366 15.18 5.75 7.75
N ALA A 367 15.26 5.43 6.46
CA ALA A 367 16.14 6.15 5.53
C ALA A 367 15.76 7.64 5.41
N LEU A 368 14.46 7.95 5.38
CA LEU A 368 13.94 9.32 5.38
C LEU A 368 14.37 10.09 6.62
N THR A 369 14.21 9.50 7.80
CA THR A 369 14.53 10.15 9.08
C THR A 369 16.04 10.30 9.28
N GLU A 370 16.85 9.31 8.91
CA GLU A 370 18.31 9.39 8.97
C GLU A 370 18.89 10.44 8.00
N GLY A 371 18.35 10.54 6.79
CA GLY A 371 18.76 11.50 5.76
C GLY A 371 18.26 12.93 5.98
N SER A 372 17.15 13.13 6.69
CA SER A 372 16.51 14.44 6.86
C SER A 372 16.80 15.13 8.20
N LEU A 373 17.22 14.38 9.22
CA LEU A 373 17.70 14.94 10.49
C LEU A 373 19.15 15.38 10.28
N GLY A 374 19.48 16.66 10.45
CA GLY A 374 20.88 17.11 10.50
C GLY A 374 21.59 16.56 11.76
N LYS A 375 22.91 16.74 11.86
CA LYS A 375 23.72 16.33 13.04
C LYS A 375 23.22 16.88 14.40
N GLY A 376 22.24 17.78 14.44
CA GLY A 376 21.71 18.40 15.66
C GLY A 376 20.53 17.69 16.33
N ASP A 377 19.84 16.76 15.67
CA ASP A 377 18.69 16.04 16.25
C ASP A 377 19.11 14.69 16.85
N HIS A 378 19.97 14.74 17.87
CA HIS A 378 20.47 13.54 18.55
C HIS A 378 19.34 12.75 19.26
N ASP A 379 18.37 13.43 19.88
CA ASP A 379 17.30 12.80 20.67
C ASP A 379 16.29 12.03 19.80
N CYS A 380 16.01 12.50 18.58
CA CYS A 380 15.11 11.80 17.64
C CYS A 380 15.80 10.60 16.95
N ARG A 381 17.11 10.73 16.68
CA ARG A 381 17.94 9.65 16.13
C ARG A 381 18.18 8.51 17.11
N GLU A 382 18.41 8.82 18.39
CA GLU A 382 18.55 7.80 19.43
C GLU A 382 17.23 7.07 19.68
N ARG A 383 16.09 7.77 19.71
CA ARG A 383 14.77 7.15 19.90
C ARG A 383 14.31 6.26 18.74
N LEU A 384 14.74 6.52 17.50
CA LEU A 384 14.51 5.61 16.38
C LEU A 384 15.44 4.39 16.40
N ARG A 385 16.67 4.55 16.93
CA ARG A 385 17.56 3.41 17.23
C ARG A 385 17.02 2.55 18.37
N GLU A 386 16.47 3.18 19.41
CA GLU A 386 15.80 2.52 20.52
C GLU A 386 14.45 1.93 20.11
N ALA A 387 13.68 2.53 19.19
CA ALA A 387 12.46 1.88 18.66
C ALA A 387 12.77 0.58 17.87
N GLY A 388 14.00 0.43 17.37
CA GLY A 388 14.51 -0.84 16.83
C GLY A 388 15.09 -1.80 17.87
N HIS A 389 15.23 -1.39 19.15
CA HIS A 389 15.92 -2.15 20.20
C HIS A 389 15.19 -2.23 21.57
N ASP A 390 14.15 -1.44 21.83
CA ASP A 390 13.40 -1.40 23.09
C ASP A 390 11.89 -1.30 22.81
N THR A 391 11.25 -2.45 22.89
CA THR A 391 9.83 -2.72 22.61
C THR A 391 8.87 -2.33 23.74
N ARG A 392 9.26 -1.54 24.74
CA ARG A 392 8.48 -1.41 25.98
C ARG A 392 7.57 -0.19 26.15
N ARG A 393 7.33 0.65 25.13
CA ARG A 393 6.29 1.70 25.22
C ARG A 393 5.57 1.95 23.91
N GLY A 394 4.32 1.49 23.86
CA GLY A 394 3.36 1.82 22.82
C GLY A 394 3.07 3.32 22.68
N ALA A 395 2.50 3.66 21.52
CA ALA A 395 1.91 4.94 21.14
C ALA A 395 2.81 6.18 21.29
N LEU A 396 3.45 6.58 20.18
CA LEU A 396 4.08 7.89 20.02
C LEU A 396 3.04 9.01 20.18
N ARG A 397 2.90 9.55 21.39
CA ARG A 397 2.43 10.92 21.61
C ARG A 397 3.61 11.87 21.42
N CYS A 398 3.69 12.51 20.26
CA CYS A 398 4.44 13.76 20.12
C CYS A 398 3.73 14.87 20.92
N LYS A 399 4.10 15.04 22.19
CA LYS A 399 3.80 16.28 22.93
C LYS A 399 4.84 17.32 22.51
N HIS A 400 4.39 18.34 21.78
CA HIS A 400 5.13 19.50 21.25
C HIS A 400 5.64 19.33 19.82
N CYS A 401 4.71 19.35 18.87
CA CYS A 401 4.81 20.05 17.59
C CYS A 401 3.48 20.79 17.36
#